data_AF-A0A200IF15-F1
#
_entry.id   AF-A0A200IF15-F1
#
_cell.length_a   1.000
_cell.length_b   1.000
_cell.length_c   1.000
_cell.angle_alpha   90.00
_cell.angle_beta   90.00
_cell.angle_gamma   90.00
#
_symmetry.space_group_name_H-M   'P 1'
#
loop_
_entity.id
_entity.type
_entity.pdbx_description
1 polymer ?
#
loop_
_entity_poly.entity_id
_entity_poly.type
_entity_poly.pdbx_seq_one_letter_code
_entity_poly.pdbx_strand_id
1 'polypeptide(L)'
;MKKFLISVVFGISVLSFGQINGYADENGFEIDETNQSLINEAISNEESNREYIDGVIRMFEDSDSAEEFNASLNESLTVLNSYDAEQDALLEEYKADVAESVDPFYVEPKSKIGARSSVTPANPVYAAAIAAYNKGISMVKKKGHNQTAAYMKHAIISAENYYWNPTWKPSTYVNKNDSWAKTVDGEELMTAYYSRLKKEAFSTGKKSGSFSGSYTFLSGQLHTALRGVSYTVTYKKQANGNYWTQVKVTDIFDFKWELNGYDGNFEVGFGNNYCYAMQRAGFIIPYKIEVIHEVSR
;
A
#
# COMPACT_ATOMS: atom_id res chain seq x y z
N MET A 1 -50.74 -14.49 -13.50
CA MET A 1 -50.41 -13.40 -12.54
C MET A 1 -48.89 -13.34 -12.37
N LYS A 2 -48.37 -12.15 -12.09
CA LYS A 2 -47.06 -11.62 -12.52
C LYS A 2 -45.84 -12.34 -11.91
N LYS A 3 -44.83 -12.60 -12.75
CA LYS A 3 -43.46 -12.95 -12.31
C LYS A 3 -42.74 -11.65 -11.95
N PHE A 4 -42.27 -11.53 -10.71
CA PHE A 4 -41.44 -10.40 -10.26
C PHE A 4 -40.01 -10.64 -10.72
N LEU A 5 -39.51 -9.77 -11.60
CA LEU A 5 -38.08 -9.56 -11.83
C LEU A 5 -37.58 -8.66 -10.69
N ILE A 6 -36.82 -9.22 -9.75
CA ILE A 6 -36.06 -8.44 -8.77
C ILE A 6 -34.78 -8.01 -9.47
N SER A 7 -34.79 -6.79 -10.00
CA SER A 7 -33.57 -6.11 -10.45
C SER A 7 -32.88 -5.56 -9.21
N VAL A 8 -31.78 -6.17 -8.78
CA VAL A 8 -30.91 -5.62 -7.73
C VAL A 8 -30.06 -4.55 -8.41
N VAL A 9 -30.55 -3.31 -8.37
CA VAL A 9 -29.74 -2.14 -8.66
C VAL A 9 -28.83 -1.96 -7.44
N PHE A 10 -27.54 -2.26 -7.58
CA PHE A 10 -26.52 -1.81 -6.64
C PHE A 10 -26.47 -0.28 -6.73
N GLY A 11 -27.27 0.38 -5.88
CA GLY A 11 -27.15 1.80 -5.66
C GLY A 11 -25.82 2.05 -4.95
N ILE A 12 -24.86 2.61 -5.69
CA ILE A 12 -23.68 3.22 -5.09
C ILE A 12 -24.21 4.38 -4.24
N SER A 13 -24.32 4.14 -2.94
CA SER A 13 -24.55 5.21 -1.99
C SER A 13 -23.24 5.98 -1.92
N VAL A 14 -23.17 7.06 -2.69
CA VAL A 14 -22.14 8.08 -2.53
C VAL A 14 -22.40 8.71 -1.17
N LEU A 15 -21.87 8.08 -0.13
CA LEU A 15 -21.67 8.72 1.16
C LEU A 15 -20.81 9.94 0.86
N SER A 16 -21.34 11.11 1.21
CA SER A 16 -20.66 12.39 1.16
C SER A 16 -19.48 12.39 2.13
N PHE A 17 -18.43 11.66 1.76
CA PHE A 17 -17.09 11.83 2.30
C PHE A 17 -16.64 13.23 1.86
N GLY A 18 -16.16 14.00 2.84
CA GLY A 18 -16.02 15.45 2.78
C GLY A 18 -15.55 15.94 1.42
N GLN A 19 -16.32 16.84 0.82
CA GLN A 19 -15.86 17.62 -0.33
C GLN A 19 -14.52 18.22 0.06
N ILE A 20 -13.45 17.73 -0.57
CA ILE A 20 -12.23 18.49 -0.66
C ILE A 20 -12.58 19.63 -1.60
N ASN A 21 -13.05 20.74 -1.04
CA ASN A 21 -12.95 22.00 -1.74
C ASN A 21 -11.45 22.32 -1.77
N GLY A 22 -10.75 21.77 -2.77
CA GLY A 22 -9.35 22.05 -3.02
C GLY A 22 -9.22 23.49 -3.46
N TYR A 23 -9.24 24.42 -2.50
CA TYR A 23 -8.81 25.78 -2.75
C TYR A 23 -7.28 25.79 -2.70
N ALA A 24 -6.67 25.75 -3.89
CA ALA A 24 -5.26 26.09 -4.06
C ALA A 24 -5.09 27.59 -3.74
N ASP A 25 -4.22 27.93 -2.80
CA ASP A 25 -3.83 29.32 -2.54
C ASP A 25 -2.32 29.50 -2.78
N GLU A 26 -2.02 30.01 -3.97
CA GLU A 26 -1.14 31.17 -4.25
C GLU A 26 -1.30 31.57 -5.74
N ASN A 27 -1.78 30.67 -6.62
CA ASN A 27 -2.17 30.95 -8.02
C ASN A 27 -3.64 30.64 -8.40
N GLY A 28 -4.38 29.86 -7.61
CA GLY A 28 -5.86 29.80 -7.65
C GLY A 28 -6.53 29.21 -8.91
N PHE A 29 -5.97 28.19 -9.57
CA PHE A 29 -6.69 27.50 -10.65
C PHE A 29 -7.82 26.62 -10.12
N GLU A 30 -8.98 26.69 -10.77
CA GLU A 30 -10.11 25.79 -10.50
C GLU A 30 -9.79 24.38 -11.04
N ILE A 31 -9.92 23.37 -10.18
CA ILE A 31 -9.85 21.96 -10.57
C ILE A 31 -11.12 21.62 -11.33
N ASP A 32 -10.98 21.13 -12.56
CA ASP A 32 -12.15 20.78 -13.38
C ASP A 32 -12.92 19.58 -12.80
N GLU A 33 -14.18 19.42 -13.23
CA GLU A 33 -15.07 18.35 -12.75
C GLU A 33 -14.50 16.95 -12.99
N THR A 34 -13.74 16.75 -14.07
CA THR A 34 -13.15 15.44 -14.41
C THR A 34 -12.07 15.08 -13.40
N ASN A 35 -11.15 16.01 -13.13
CA ASN A 35 -10.10 15.86 -12.13
C ASN A 35 -10.67 15.72 -10.73
N GLN A 36 -11.69 16.50 -10.37
CA GLN A 36 -12.34 16.37 -9.06
C GLN A 36 -13.00 14.98 -8.88
N SER A 37 -13.61 14.43 -9.93
CA SER A 37 -14.16 13.08 -9.90
C SER A 37 -13.06 12.03 -9.69
N LEU A 38 -11.95 12.13 -10.42
CA LEU A 38 -10.81 11.22 -10.28
C LEU A 38 -10.18 11.29 -8.88
N ILE A 39 -10.06 12.49 -8.29
CA ILE A 39 -9.57 12.69 -6.92
C ILE A 39 -10.49 12.00 -5.91
N ASN A 40 -11.79 12.24 -6.03
CA ASN A 40 -12.77 11.66 -5.10
C ASN A 40 -12.77 10.13 -5.18
N GLU A 41 -12.68 9.57 -6.39
CA GLU A 41 -12.57 8.13 -6.60
C GLU A 41 -11.27 7.57 -6.01
N ALA A 42 -10.13 8.18 -6.31
CA ALA A 42 -8.82 7.74 -5.81
C ALA A 42 -8.77 7.69 -4.27
N ILE A 43 -9.29 8.73 -3.60
CA ILE A 43 -9.30 8.83 -2.14
C ILE A 43 -10.32 7.89 -1.52
N SER A 44 -11.49 7.72 -2.16
CA SER A 44 -12.49 6.76 -1.70
C SER A 44 -12.00 5.31 -1.77
N ASN A 45 -11.17 4.98 -2.76
CA ASN A 45 -10.60 3.64 -2.92
C ASN A 45 -9.41 3.41 -1.97
N GLU A 46 -8.55 4.43 -1.80
CA GLU A 46 -7.41 4.37 -0.88
C GLU A 46 -7.14 5.75 -0.28
N GLU A 47 -7.44 5.91 1.02
CA GLU A 47 -7.36 7.22 1.70
C GLU A 47 -5.95 7.82 1.70
N SER A 48 -4.91 6.97 1.63
CA SER A 48 -3.51 7.44 1.55
C SER A 48 -3.24 8.30 0.32
N ASN A 49 -4.03 8.15 -0.75
CA ASN A 49 -3.88 8.90 -1.99
C ASN A 49 -4.00 10.40 -1.81
N ARG A 50 -4.71 10.85 -0.77
CA ARG A 50 -4.83 12.26 -0.43
C ARG A 50 -3.47 12.95 -0.38
N GLU A 51 -2.50 12.34 0.31
CA GLU A 51 -1.16 12.93 0.48
C GLU A 51 -0.38 12.98 -0.83
N TYR A 52 -0.54 11.97 -1.69
CA TYR A 52 0.05 11.96 -3.02
C TYR A 52 -0.56 13.07 -3.90
N ILE A 53 -1.89 13.14 -3.94
CA ILE A 53 -2.65 14.10 -4.75
C ILE A 53 -2.36 15.53 -4.30
N ASP A 54 -2.33 15.80 -3.00
CA ASP A 54 -2.01 17.12 -2.46
C ASP A 54 -0.59 17.56 -2.88
N GLY A 55 0.37 16.64 -2.92
CA GLY A 55 1.72 16.90 -3.44
C GLY A 55 1.75 17.20 -4.94
N VAL A 56 0.94 16.49 -5.73
CA VAL A 56 0.78 16.75 -7.17
C VAL A 56 0.12 18.11 -7.43
N ILE A 57 -0.91 18.47 -6.67
CA ILE A 57 -1.57 19.78 -6.78
C ILE A 57 -0.54 20.88 -6.52
N ARG A 58 0.17 20.83 -5.38
CA ARG A 58 1.25 21.78 -5.06
C ARG A 58 2.31 21.88 -6.15
N MET A 59 2.71 20.75 -6.71
CA MET A 59 3.71 20.71 -7.78
C MET A 59 3.31 21.50 -9.02
N PHE A 60 2.01 21.58 -9.33
CA PHE A 60 1.50 22.22 -10.54
C PHE A 60 0.80 23.56 -10.28
N GLU A 61 0.76 24.06 -9.04
CA GLU A 61 0.16 25.35 -8.69
C GLU A 61 0.77 26.51 -9.49
N ASP A 62 2.05 26.47 -9.83
CA ASP A 62 2.77 27.44 -10.67
C ASP A 62 2.76 27.11 -12.17
N SER A 63 1.71 26.46 -12.68
CA SER A 63 1.54 26.26 -14.13
C SER A 63 1.21 27.59 -14.84
N ASP A 64 1.52 27.69 -16.14
CA ASP A 64 1.32 28.94 -16.89
C ASP A 64 -0.17 29.23 -17.16
N SER A 65 -1.03 28.20 -17.12
CA SER A 65 -2.47 28.33 -17.27
C SER A 65 -3.27 27.24 -16.54
N ALA A 66 -4.59 27.47 -16.38
CA ALA A 66 -5.51 26.50 -15.80
C ALA A 66 -5.61 25.22 -16.65
N GLU A 67 -5.50 25.35 -17.98
CA GLU A 67 -5.48 24.21 -18.90
C GLU A 67 -4.22 23.35 -18.72
N GLU A 68 -3.05 23.97 -18.56
CA GLU A 68 -1.81 23.24 -18.29
C GLU A 68 -1.83 22.55 -16.91
N PHE A 69 -2.32 23.25 -15.90
CA PHE A 69 -2.52 22.71 -14.55
C PHE A 69 -3.43 21.48 -14.59
N ASN A 70 -4.63 21.61 -15.15
CA ASN A 70 -5.60 20.52 -15.19
C ASN A 70 -5.14 19.36 -16.08
N ALA A 71 -4.43 19.62 -17.19
CA ALA A 71 -3.87 18.56 -18.01
C ALA A 71 -2.79 17.75 -17.28
N SER A 72 -1.89 18.42 -16.55
CA SER A 72 -0.80 17.77 -15.79
C SER A 72 -1.34 16.99 -14.58
N LEU A 73 -2.33 17.56 -13.90
CA LEU A 73 -3.06 16.88 -12.82
C LEU A 73 -3.81 15.64 -13.36
N ASN A 74 -4.50 15.77 -14.50
CA ASN A 74 -5.22 14.66 -15.11
C ASN A 74 -4.30 13.49 -15.51
N GLU A 75 -3.14 13.78 -16.13
CA GLU A 75 -2.13 12.76 -16.48
C GLU A 75 -1.68 12.01 -15.22
N SER A 76 -1.41 12.74 -14.13
CA SER A 76 -0.99 12.18 -12.85
C SER A 76 -2.05 11.32 -12.20
N LEU A 77 -3.31 11.78 -12.17
CA LEU A 77 -4.45 11.04 -11.61
C LEU A 77 -4.76 9.77 -12.42
N THR A 78 -4.68 9.85 -13.75
CA THR A 78 -4.89 8.69 -14.64
C THR A 78 -3.85 7.59 -14.36
N VAL A 79 -2.58 7.97 -14.21
CA VAL A 79 -1.50 7.01 -13.89
C VAL A 79 -1.68 6.46 -12.48
N LEU A 80 -2.00 7.29 -11.49
CA LEU A 80 -2.26 6.85 -10.11
C LEU A 80 -3.41 5.84 -10.04
N ASN A 81 -4.55 6.13 -10.66
CA ASN A 81 -5.72 5.25 -10.64
C ASN A 81 -5.44 3.91 -11.32
N SER A 82 -4.72 3.93 -12.45
CA SER A 82 -4.30 2.69 -13.13
C SER A 82 -3.34 1.89 -12.24
N TYR A 83 -2.37 2.56 -11.62
CA TYR A 83 -1.42 1.96 -10.69
C TYR A 83 -2.10 1.30 -9.49
N ASP A 84 -3.04 2.00 -8.84
CA ASP A 84 -3.76 1.48 -7.67
C ASP A 84 -4.66 0.31 -8.05
N ALA A 85 -5.33 0.36 -9.20
CA ALA A 85 -6.13 -0.77 -9.69
C ALA A 85 -5.27 -2.03 -9.89
N GLU A 86 -4.03 -1.88 -10.38
CA GLU A 86 -3.07 -2.99 -10.47
C GLU A 86 -2.66 -3.51 -9.08
N GLN A 87 -2.42 -2.62 -8.10
CA GLN A 87 -2.03 -3.04 -6.75
C GLN A 87 -3.19 -3.75 -6.01
N ASP A 88 -4.42 -3.27 -6.19
CA ASP A 88 -5.60 -3.89 -5.61
C ASP A 88 -5.87 -5.27 -6.23
N ALA A 89 -5.70 -5.42 -7.54
CA ALA A 89 -5.80 -6.72 -8.22
C ALA A 89 -4.75 -7.71 -7.69
N LEU A 90 -3.49 -7.27 -7.52
CA LEU A 90 -2.42 -8.10 -6.94
C LEU A 90 -2.75 -8.53 -5.51
N LEU A 91 -3.22 -7.60 -4.66
CA LEU A 91 -3.61 -7.91 -3.30
C LEU A 91 -4.72 -8.98 -3.26
N GLU A 92 -5.74 -8.86 -4.11
CA GLU A 92 -6.85 -9.81 -4.16
C GLU A 92 -6.40 -11.19 -4.68
N GLU A 93 -5.49 -11.24 -5.66
CA GLU A 93 -4.85 -12.49 -6.10
C GLU A 93 -4.13 -13.19 -4.93
N TYR A 94 -3.32 -12.45 -4.16
CA TYR A 94 -2.62 -13.02 -3.01
C TYR A 94 -3.54 -13.47 -1.89
N LYS A 95 -4.60 -12.71 -1.60
CA LYS A 95 -5.62 -13.14 -0.63
C LYS A 95 -6.34 -14.41 -1.08
N ALA A 96 -6.65 -14.54 -2.37
CA ALA A 96 -7.30 -15.72 -2.91
C ALA A 96 -6.40 -16.96 -2.82
N ASP A 97 -5.13 -16.85 -3.20
CA ASP A 97 -4.12 -17.91 -3.05
C ASP A 97 -4.00 -18.37 -1.60
N VAL A 98 -3.87 -17.44 -0.66
CA VAL A 98 -3.79 -17.77 0.78
C VAL A 98 -5.09 -18.46 1.25
N ALA A 99 -6.26 -17.98 0.84
CA ALA A 99 -7.55 -18.56 1.24
C ALA A 99 -7.75 -20.01 0.76
N GLU A 100 -7.30 -20.36 -0.45
CA GLU A 100 -7.41 -21.72 -1.02
C GLU A 100 -6.59 -22.74 -0.21
N SER A 101 -5.50 -22.29 0.39
CA SER A 101 -4.51 -23.12 1.06
C SER A 101 -4.66 -23.25 2.57
N VAL A 102 -5.69 -22.62 3.17
CA VAL A 102 -5.85 -22.63 4.63
C VAL A 102 -6.17 -24.05 5.09
N ASP A 103 -5.16 -24.72 5.66
CA ASP A 103 -5.30 -26.04 6.30
C ASP A 103 -6.34 -25.91 7.43
N PRO A 104 -7.44 -26.70 7.43
CA PRO A 104 -8.56 -26.55 8.35
C PRO A 104 -8.21 -27.01 9.77
N PHE A 105 -7.24 -26.38 10.43
CA PHE A 105 -7.09 -26.41 11.89
C PHE A 105 -8.01 -25.39 12.59
N TYR A 106 -9.14 -25.06 11.96
CA TYR A 106 -10.25 -24.39 12.61
C TYR A 106 -10.92 -25.38 13.59
N VAL A 107 -10.46 -25.36 14.84
CA VAL A 107 -11.21 -25.96 15.93
C VAL A 107 -12.30 -24.96 16.30
N GLU A 108 -13.53 -25.26 15.87
CA GLU A 108 -14.70 -24.46 16.20
C GLU A 108 -14.80 -24.31 17.73
N PRO A 109 -14.78 -23.07 18.27
CA PRO A 109 -14.90 -22.86 19.70
C PRO A 109 -16.24 -23.42 20.19
N LYS A 110 -16.21 -24.35 21.16
CA LYS A 110 -17.41 -24.89 21.81
C LYS A 110 -18.14 -23.78 22.57
N SER A 111 -19.06 -23.12 21.86
CA SER A 111 -20.09 -22.17 22.28
C SER A 111 -19.68 -20.98 23.17
N LYS A 112 -20.27 -19.80 22.89
CA LYS A 112 -20.32 -18.69 23.85
C LYS A 112 -21.15 -19.16 25.05
N ILE A 113 -20.49 -19.62 26.12
CA ILE A 113 -21.15 -19.81 27.40
C ILE A 113 -21.64 -18.43 27.84
N GLY A 114 -22.96 -18.26 27.85
CA GLY A 114 -23.60 -17.06 28.35
C GLY A 114 -23.19 -16.78 29.80
N ALA A 115 -23.14 -15.49 30.13
CA ALA A 115 -22.83 -14.91 31.43
C ALA A 115 -21.33 -14.57 31.70
N ARG A 116 -21.02 -13.28 31.46
CA ARG A 116 -20.11 -12.43 32.27
C ARG A 116 -18.68 -12.90 32.56
N SER A 117 -18.14 -13.87 31.82
CA SER A 117 -16.72 -14.20 31.86
C SER A 117 -16.17 -14.25 30.45
N SER A 118 -15.31 -13.30 30.11
CA SER A 118 -14.60 -13.17 28.84
C SER A 118 -13.55 -14.27 28.68
N VAL A 119 -13.99 -15.53 28.60
CA VAL A 119 -13.10 -16.64 28.26
C VAL A 119 -13.15 -16.80 26.75
N THR A 120 -12.28 -16.06 26.05
CA THR A 120 -11.94 -16.36 24.67
C THR A 120 -11.46 -17.81 24.64
N PRO A 121 -12.08 -18.72 23.88
CA PRO A 121 -11.60 -20.09 23.77
C PRO A 121 -10.17 -20.04 23.24
N ALA A 122 -9.20 -20.42 24.06
CA ALA A 122 -7.81 -20.43 23.65
C ALA A 122 -7.61 -21.61 22.69
N ASN A 123 -7.56 -21.37 21.37
CA ASN A 123 -6.95 -22.34 20.48
C ASN A 123 -5.46 -22.39 20.80
N PRO A 124 -4.95 -23.48 21.40
CA PRO A 124 -3.56 -23.57 21.82
C PRO A 124 -2.61 -23.47 20.62
N VAL A 125 -3.06 -23.85 19.41
CA VAL A 125 -2.28 -23.73 18.17
C VAL A 125 -2.11 -22.27 17.78
N TYR A 126 -3.20 -21.48 17.74
CA TYR A 126 -3.12 -20.04 17.47
C TYR A 126 -2.26 -19.33 18.52
N ALA A 127 -2.48 -19.60 19.81
CA ALA A 127 -1.74 -18.97 20.89
C ALA A 127 -0.23 -19.28 20.82
N ALA A 128 0.14 -20.54 20.57
CA ALA A 128 1.53 -20.93 20.42
C ALA A 128 2.18 -20.33 19.16
N ALA A 129 1.46 -20.33 18.03
CA ALA A 129 1.93 -19.77 16.76
C ALA A 129 2.18 -18.26 16.88
N ILE A 130 1.22 -17.51 17.43
CA ILE A 130 1.36 -16.07 17.65
C ILE A 130 2.46 -15.76 18.67
N ALA A 131 2.65 -16.57 19.71
CA ALA A 131 3.76 -16.38 20.65
C ALA A 131 5.13 -16.57 19.97
N ALA A 132 5.27 -17.60 19.15
CA ALA A 132 6.48 -17.84 18.36
C ALA A 132 6.71 -16.74 17.31
N TYR A 133 5.65 -16.27 16.64
CA TYR A 133 5.71 -15.14 15.71
C TYR A 133 6.16 -13.85 16.39
N ASN A 134 5.62 -13.53 17.57
CA ASN A 134 6.05 -12.36 18.36
C ASN A 134 7.51 -12.46 18.83
N LYS A 135 8.00 -13.67 19.10
CA LYS A 135 9.42 -13.91 19.36
C LYS A 135 10.26 -13.64 18.10
N GLY A 136 9.80 -14.07 16.93
CA GLY A 136 10.39 -13.77 15.63
C GLY A 136 10.48 -12.26 15.37
N ILE A 137 9.37 -11.53 15.54
CA ILE A 137 9.31 -10.07 15.47
C ILE A 137 10.37 -9.42 16.37
N SER A 138 10.50 -9.92 17.61
CA SER A 138 11.47 -9.40 18.57
C SER A 138 12.92 -9.66 18.12
N MET A 139 13.19 -10.77 17.45
CA MET A 139 14.50 -11.08 16.88
C MET A 139 14.83 -10.18 15.68
N VAL A 140 13.88 -10.01 14.76
CA VAL A 140 13.99 -9.10 13.61
C VAL A 140 14.30 -7.67 14.08
N LYS A 141 13.56 -7.20 15.11
CA LYS A 141 13.81 -5.90 15.73
C LYS A 141 15.22 -5.79 16.33
N LYS A 142 15.69 -6.81 17.05
CA LYS A 142 17.06 -6.84 17.64
C LYS A 142 18.17 -6.80 16.59
N LYS A 143 17.92 -7.30 15.38
CA LYS A 143 18.86 -7.24 14.24
C LYS A 143 18.85 -5.88 13.54
N GLY A 144 18.04 -4.93 13.99
CA GLY A 144 17.95 -3.58 13.44
C GLY A 144 16.85 -3.40 12.39
N HIS A 145 16.13 -4.46 12.02
CA HIS A 145 15.09 -4.42 10.98
C HIS A 145 13.73 -3.95 11.55
N ASN A 146 13.70 -2.72 12.04
CA ASN A 146 12.56 -2.21 12.79
C ASN A 146 11.26 -2.13 11.98
N GLN A 147 11.34 -1.79 10.68
CA GLN A 147 10.14 -1.67 9.84
C GLN A 147 9.56 -3.02 9.45
N THR A 148 10.40 -4.00 9.08
CA THR A 148 9.96 -5.39 8.91
C THR A 148 9.21 -5.87 10.15
N ALA A 149 9.74 -5.61 11.35
CA ALA A 149 9.07 -5.97 12.60
C ALA A 149 7.73 -5.22 12.81
N ALA A 150 7.60 -3.97 12.35
CA ALA A 150 6.36 -3.21 12.40
C ALA A 150 5.30 -3.81 11.44
N TYR A 151 5.71 -4.13 10.22
CA TYR A 151 4.85 -4.75 9.20
C TYR A 151 4.36 -6.14 9.62
N MET A 152 5.25 -6.95 10.20
CA MET A 152 4.85 -8.23 10.79
C MET A 152 3.78 -8.07 11.87
N LYS A 153 3.92 -7.10 12.78
CA LYS A 153 2.93 -6.87 13.84
C LYS A 153 1.57 -6.46 13.30
N HIS A 154 1.55 -5.60 12.28
CA HIS A 154 0.33 -5.11 11.66
C HIS A 154 -0.49 -6.22 10.99
N ALA A 155 0.21 -7.24 10.48
CA ALA A 155 -0.41 -8.38 9.81
C ALA A 155 -1.23 -9.29 10.74
N ILE A 156 -1.00 -9.24 12.06
CA ILE A 156 -1.58 -10.17 13.04
C ILE A 156 -3.09 -10.00 13.14
N ILE A 157 -3.84 -11.07 12.88
CA ILE A 157 -5.24 -11.13 13.28
C ILE A 157 -5.32 -11.30 14.80
N SER A 158 -6.07 -10.43 15.49
CA SER A 158 -6.30 -10.59 16.93
C SER A 158 -7.10 -11.87 17.21
N ALA A 159 -6.99 -12.42 18.43
CA ALA A 159 -7.77 -13.59 18.82
C ALA A 159 -9.28 -13.33 18.66
N GLU A 160 -9.74 -12.13 19.03
CA GLU A 160 -11.13 -11.74 18.85
C GLU A 160 -11.57 -11.77 17.39
N ASN A 161 -10.77 -11.17 16.49
CA ASN A 161 -11.10 -11.14 15.08
C ASN A 161 -11.06 -12.54 14.46
N TYR A 162 -10.08 -13.37 14.87
CA TYR A 162 -9.96 -14.74 14.40
C TYR A 162 -11.20 -15.60 14.69
N TYR A 163 -11.84 -15.45 15.86
CA TYR A 163 -13.02 -16.24 16.22
C TYR A 163 -14.35 -15.58 15.86
N TRP A 164 -14.42 -14.25 15.92
CA TRP A 164 -15.71 -13.54 15.94
C TRP A 164 -15.88 -12.50 14.82
N ASN A 165 -14.82 -12.23 14.05
CA ASN A 165 -14.87 -11.31 12.91
C ASN A 165 -14.02 -11.84 11.74
N PRO A 166 -14.44 -12.95 11.10
CA PRO A 166 -13.67 -13.60 10.02
C PRO A 166 -13.47 -12.70 8.80
N THR A 167 -14.29 -11.65 8.67
CA THR A 167 -14.20 -10.62 7.62
C THR A 167 -13.19 -9.52 7.94
N TRP A 168 -12.65 -9.46 9.16
CA TRP A 168 -11.63 -8.49 9.51
C TRP A 168 -10.41 -8.62 8.58
N LYS A 169 -9.89 -7.48 8.16
CA LYS A 169 -8.65 -7.35 7.41
C LYS A 169 -7.81 -6.24 8.02
N PRO A 170 -6.47 -6.37 8.04
CA PRO A 170 -5.60 -5.24 8.33
C PRO A 170 -5.83 -4.13 7.29
N SER A 171 -5.76 -2.87 7.73
CA SER A 171 -5.77 -1.73 6.82
C SER A 171 -4.46 -1.65 6.05
N THR A 172 -4.40 -0.80 5.02
CA THR A 172 -3.14 -0.37 4.42
C THR A 172 -2.22 0.24 5.50
N TYR A 173 -0.93 -0.10 5.47
CA TYR A 173 0.08 0.49 6.36
C TYR A 173 0.79 1.62 5.63
N VAL A 174 0.70 2.85 6.14
CA VAL A 174 1.17 4.05 5.42
C VAL A 174 2.36 4.69 6.13
N ASN A 175 3.45 4.90 5.39
CA ASN A 175 4.56 5.77 5.76
C ASN A 175 4.55 7.00 4.85
N LYS A 176 4.51 8.21 5.43
CA LYS A 176 4.40 9.45 4.65
C LYS A 176 5.41 10.50 5.09
N ASN A 177 6.26 10.94 4.17
CA ASN A 177 7.26 12.00 4.39
C ASN A 177 8.13 11.85 5.65
N ASP A 178 8.20 10.64 6.20
CA ASP A 178 8.95 10.31 7.41
C ASP A 178 10.38 9.87 7.06
N SER A 179 11.19 9.55 8.07
CA SER A 179 12.56 9.08 7.84
C SER A 179 12.62 7.78 7.03
N TRP A 180 11.58 6.95 7.11
CA TRP A 180 11.52 5.71 6.35
C TRP A 180 11.16 5.98 4.90
N ALA A 181 10.19 6.85 4.62
CA ALA A 181 9.85 7.29 3.28
C ALA A 181 11.07 7.85 2.53
N LYS A 182 11.88 8.66 3.22
CA LYS A 182 13.18 9.15 2.70
C LYS A 182 14.20 8.05 2.44
N THR A 183 14.16 6.97 3.22
CA THR A 183 15.08 5.83 3.06
C THR A 183 14.66 4.98 1.87
N VAL A 184 13.35 4.76 1.69
CA VAL A 184 12.77 4.00 0.58
C VAL A 184 12.97 4.73 -0.74
N ASP A 185 12.65 6.03 -0.78
CA ASP A 185 12.97 6.93 -1.89
C ASP A 185 14.43 7.44 -1.81
N GLY A 186 15.32 6.51 -1.46
CA GLY A 186 16.76 6.74 -1.35
C GLY A 186 17.49 6.49 -2.68
N GLU A 187 18.82 6.41 -2.61
CA GLU A 187 19.68 6.31 -3.79
C GLU A 187 19.32 5.15 -4.74
N GLU A 188 19.02 3.96 -4.21
CA GLU A 188 18.70 2.78 -5.00
C GLU A 188 17.45 2.98 -5.89
N LEU A 189 16.31 3.31 -5.27
CA LEU A 189 15.05 3.51 -6.00
C LEU A 189 15.08 4.78 -6.86
N MET A 190 15.61 5.88 -6.30
CA MET A 190 15.76 7.13 -7.03
C MET A 190 16.59 6.93 -8.29
N THR A 191 17.71 6.22 -8.23
CA THR A 191 18.53 5.95 -9.43
C THR A 191 17.74 5.18 -10.49
N ALA A 192 16.90 4.22 -10.08
CA ALA A 192 16.08 3.44 -10.99
C ALA A 192 15.10 4.34 -11.77
N TYR A 193 14.26 5.12 -11.09
CA TYR A 193 13.26 5.94 -11.78
C TYR A 193 13.83 7.24 -12.38
N TYR A 194 14.89 7.81 -11.80
CA TYR A 194 15.47 9.08 -12.28
C TYR A 194 16.14 8.92 -13.65
N SER A 195 16.61 7.71 -13.98
CA SER A 195 17.09 7.38 -15.33
C SER A 195 16.00 7.53 -16.39
N ARG A 196 14.76 7.08 -16.09
CA ARG A 196 13.58 7.23 -16.95
C ARG A 196 13.17 8.69 -17.05
N LEU A 197 13.13 9.38 -15.92
CA LEU A 197 12.81 10.80 -15.82
C LEU A 197 13.73 11.66 -16.71
N LYS A 198 15.05 11.46 -16.61
CA LYS A 198 16.04 12.08 -17.51
C LYS A 198 15.79 11.72 -18.97
N LYS A 199 15.55 10.45 -19.27
CA LYS A 199 15.31 10.01 -20.65
C LYS A 199 14.10 10.73 -21.25
N GLU A 200 12.98 10.79 -20.53
CA GLU A 200 11.78 11.48 -20.99
C GLU A 200 12.06 12.97 -21.21
N ALA A 201 12.70 13.64 -20.26
CA ALA A 201 13.03 15.05 -20.39
C ALA A 201 14.02 15.36 -21.52
N PHE A 202 15.05 14.53 -21.73
CA PHE A 202 16.05 14.76 -22.79
C PHE A 202 15.57 14.34 -24.18
N SER A 203 14.82 13.24 -24.29
CA SER A 203 14.42 12.69 -25.60
C SER A 203 13.12 13.28 -26.13
N THR A 204 12.19 13.65 -25.25
CA THR A 204 10.85 14.14 -25.65
C THR A 204 10.65 15.63 -25.36
N GLY A 205 11.56 16.26 -24.61
CA GLY A 205 11.45 17.66 -24.21
C GLY A 205 10.38 17.93 -23.16
N LYS A 206 9.73 16.88 -22.61
CA LYS A 206 8.72 17.00 -21.56
C LYS A 206 9.32 17.66 -20.31
N LYS A 207 8.62 18.68 -19.79
CA LYS A 207 8.96 19.34 -18.53
C LYS A 207 8.29 18.68 -17.32
N SER A 208 7.24 17.92 -17.53
CA SER A 208 6.50 17.18 -16.50
C SER A 208 5.95 15.89 -17.08
N GLY A 209 5.50 14.99 -16.20
CA GLY A 209 4.84 13.76 -16.58
C GLY A 209 4.58 12.87 -15.37
N SER A 210 3.92 11.74 -15.63
CA SER A 210 3.69 10.70 -14.64
C SER A 210 3.93 9.32 -15.22
N PHE A 211 4.47 8.40 -14.42
CA PHE A 211 4.65 7.01 -14.82
C PHE A 211 4.73 6.05 -13.64
N SER A 212 4.38 4.79 -13.89
CA SER A 212 4.60 3.68 -12.97
C SER A 212 5.78 2.78 -13.38
N GLY A 213 6.27 2.00 -12.42
CA GLY A 213 7.31 1.00 -12.61
C GLY A 213 7.43 0.07 -11.40
N SER A 214 8.47 -0.76 -11.40
CA SER A 214 8.78 -1.65 -10.29
C SER A 214 10.28 -1.71 -10.01
N TYR A 215 10.62 -2.06 -8.77
CA TYR A 215 12.00 -2.19 -8.32
C TYR A 215 12.14 -3.34 -7.32
N THR A 216 13.33 -3.93 -7.24
CA THR A 216 13.65 -4.96 -6.24
C THR A 216 14.84 -4.50 -5.43
N PHE A 217 14.64 -4.25 -4.14
CA PHE A 217 15.72 -3.98 -3.21
C PHE A 217 16.52 -5.24 -2.96
N LEU A 218 17.84 -5.13 -2.89
CA LEU A 218 18.74 -6.29 -2.86
C LEU A 218 19.44 -6.49 -1.51
N SER A 219 19.37 -5.51 -0.60
CA SER A 219 20.04 -5.60 0.69
C SER A 219 19.37 -4.82 1.83
N GLY A 220 19.87 -5.07 3.04
CA GLY A 220 19.52 -4.30 4.24
C GLY A 220 18.05 -4.40 4.64
N GLN A 221 17.58 -3.38 5.37
CA GLN A 221 16.20 -3.33 5.85
C GLN A 221 15.19 -3.10 4.72
N LEU A 222 15.58 -2.45 3.62
CA LEU A 222 14.72 -2.28 2.45
C LEU A 222 14.37 -3.64 1.84
N HIS A 223 15.37 -4.50 1.65
CA HIS A 223 15.15 -5.85 1.14
C HIS A 223 14.28 -6.72 2.05
N THR A 224 14.44 -6.64 3.38
CA THR A 224 13.63 -7.44 4.30
C THR A 224 12.24 -6.89 4.54
N ALA A 225 12.00 -5.61 4.24
CA ALA A 225 10.73 -4.94 4.52
C ALA A 225 9.86 -4.78 3.27
N LEU A 226 10.49 -4.62 2.11
CA LEU A 226 9.88 -4.16 0.86
C LEU A 226 10.50 -4.85 -0.37
N ARG A 227 10.91 -6.12 -0.30
CA ARG A 227 11.81 -6.78 -1.28
C ARG A 227 11.55 -6.38 -2.73
N GLY A 228 10.31 -6.50 -3.19
CA GLY A 228 9.86 -6.05 -4.51
C GLY A 228 8.75 -5.02 -4.35
N VAL A 229 8.88 -3.86 -4.99
CA VAL A 229 7.89 -2.80 -4.92
C VAL A 229 7.42 -2.40 -6.31
N SER A 230 6.17 -1.96 -6.38
CA SER A 230 5.66 -1.16 -7.48
C SER A 230 5.71 0.31 -7.07
N TYR A 231 5.97 1.22 -7.99
CA TYR A 231 5.95 2.65 -7.69
C TYR A 231 5.26 3.45 -8.79
N THR A 232 4.73 4.61 -8.43
CA THR A 232 4.32 5.68 -9.35
C THR A 232 5.03 6.97 -9.00
N VAL A 233 5.45 7.71 -10.03
CA VAL A 233 6.18 8.98 -9.93
C VAL A 233 5.48 10.00 -10.81
N THR A 234 5.05 11.10 -10.20
CA THR A 234 4.76 12.35 -10.91
C THR A 234 5.95 13.29 -10.74
N TYR A 235 6.33 13.99 -11.82
CA TYR A 235 7.45 14.90 -11.80
C TYR A 235 7.19 16.22 -12.52
N LYS A 236 7.90 17.26 -12.09
CA LYS A 236 8.01 18.55 -12.76
C LYS A 236 9.45 19.07 -12.71
N LYS A 237 9.97 19.50 -13.86
CA LYS A 237 11.28 20.12 -13.99
C LYS A 237 11.24 21.54 -13.44
N GLN A 238 12.17 21.86 -12.56
CA GLN A 238 12.31 23.16 -11.93
C GLN A 238 13.27 24.07 -12.70
N ALA A 239 13.19 25.39 -12.46
CA ALA A 239 14.02 26.38 -13.14
C ALA A 239 15.54 26.18 -12.91
N ASN A 240 15.91 25.62 -11.75
CA ASN A 240 17.29 25.26 -11.40
C ASN A 240 17.80 24.00 -12.14
N GLY A 241 16.96 23.34 -12.93
CA GLY A 241 17.29 22.13 -13.67
C GLY A 241 17.12 20.82 -12.89
N ASN A 242 16.76 20.88 -11.61
CA ASN A 242 16.32 19.72 -10.83
C ASN A 242 14.87 19.35 -11.16
N TYR A 243 14.39 18.28 -10.51
CA TYR A 243 13.02 17.83 -10.61
C TYR A 243 12.39 17.81 -9.22
N TRP A 244 11.18 18.37 -9.14
CA TRP A 244 10.24 18.06 -8.07
C TRP A 244 9.59 16.72 -8.41
N THR A 245 9.61 15.77 -7.48
CA THR A 245 8.98 14.46 -7.63
C THR A 245 8.00 14.20 -6.49
N GLN A 246 6.86 13.63 -6.83
CA GLN A 246 5.89 13.05 -5.92
C GLN A 246 5.87 11.54 -6.20
N VAL A 247 6.20 10.74 -5.19
CA VAL A 247 6.40 9.30 -5.33
C VAL A 247 5.45 8.56 -4.39
N LYS A 248 4.75 7.55 -4.91
CA LYS A 248 4.05 6.52 -4.11
C LYS A 248 4.68 5.18 -4.45
N VAL A 249 5.08 4.44 -3.42
CA VAL A 249 5.64 3.10 -3.51
C VAL A 249 4.71 2.16 -2.75
N THR A 250 4.36 1.04 -3.36
CA THR A 250 3.49 0.02 -2.78
C THR A 250 4.20 -1.32 -2.81
N ASP A 251 4.17 -2.01 -1.68
CA ASP A 251 4.46 -3.44 -1.57
C ASP A 251 3.21 -4.17 -1.07
N ILE A 252 3.05 -5.43 -1.47
CA ILE A 252 2.07 -6.31 -0.86
C ILE A 252 2.81 -7.14 0.20
N PHE A 253 2.29 -7.16 1.42
CA PHE A 253 2.82 -8.02 2.47
C PHE A 253 2.42 -9.49 2.19
N ASP A 254 3.03 -10.09 1.17
CA ASP A 254 2.86 -11.47 0.75
C ASP A 254 4.16 -12.27 0.93
N PHE A 255 4.02 -13.58 1.16
CA PHE A 255 5.17 -14.46 1.34
C PHE A 255 5.01 -15.69 0.46
N LYS A 256 6.14 -16.22 -0.01
CA LYS A 256 6.23 -17.50 -0.73
C LYS A 256 7.28 -18.36 -0.05
N TRP A 257 7.09 -19.67 -0.06
CA TRP A 257 8.11 -20.57 0.46
C TRP A 257 9.34 -20.55 -0.45
N GLU A 258 10.49 -20.18 0.09
CA GLU A 258 11.74 -20.08 -0.66
C GLU A 258 12.86 -20.79 0.11
N LEU A 259 13.39 -21.88 -0.47
CA LEU A 259 14.48 -22.65 0.13
C LEU A 259 15.81 -21.86 0.15
N ASN A 260 16.06 -21.06 -0.90
CA ASN A 260 17.30 -20.31 -1.16
C ASN A 260 17.02 -18.84 -1.50
N GLY A 261 15.85 -18.33 -1.16
CA GLY A 261 15.39 -16.98 -1.55
C GLY A 261 16.24 -15.83 -1.03
N TYR A 262 16.94 -16.11 0.08
CA TYR A 262 17.77 -15.17 0.84
C TYR A 262 19.13 -15.83 1.13
N ASP A 263 19.76 -16.39 0.08
CA ASP A 263 21.05 -17.07 0.19
C ASP A 263 22.08 -16.23 0.95
N GLY A 264 22.70 -16.84 1.96
CA GLY A 264 23.64 -16.18 2.88
C GLY A 264 23.00 -15.42 4.05
N ASN A 265 21.67 -15.40 4.15
CA ASN A 265 20.94 -14.76 5.26
C ASN A 265 19.85 -15.69 5.83
N PHE A 266 20.29 -16.75 6.53
CA PHE A 266 19.43 -17.79 7.11
C PHE A 266 18.29 -17.22 7.95
N GLU A 267 18.55 -16.19 8.77
CA GLU A 267 17.50 -15.58 9.60
C GLU A 267 16.39 -14.94 8.78
N VAL A 268 16.72 -14.34 7.63
CA VAL A 268 15.72 -13.74 6.73
C VAL A 268 14.96 -14.83 5.96
N GLY A 269 15.64 -15.87 5.46
CA GLY A 269 14.98 -17.02 4.82
C GLY A 269 14.06 -17.79 5.77
N PHE A 270 14.49 -17.99 7.02
CA PHE A 270 13.65 -18.58 8.07
C PHE A 270 12.45 -17.68 8.40
N GLY A 271 12.65 -16.36 8.53
CA GLY A 271 11.57 -15.41 8.79
C GLY A 271 10.52 -15.38 7.68
N ASN A 272 10.94 -15.35 6.41
CA ASN A 272 10.08 -15.40 5.24
C ASN A 272 9.22 -16.68 5.23
N ASN A 273 9.84 -17.84 5.38
CA ASN A 273 9.15 -19.13 5.36
C ASN A 273 8.21 -19.31 6.57
N TYR A 274 8.54 -18.68 7.72
CA TYR A 274 7.66 -18.65 8.87
C TYR A 274 6.45 -17.74 8.65
N CYS A 275 6.62 -16.56 8.05
CA CYS A 275 5.51 -15.70 7.62
C CYS A 275 4.60 -16.41 6.60
N TYR A 276 5.18 -17.12 5.64
CA TYR A 276 4.42 -17.96 4.69
C TYR A 276 3.53 -18.95 5.44
N ALA A 277 4.07 -19.73 6.38
CA ALA A 277 3.27 -20.68 7.17
C ALA A 277 2.16 -19.99 7.98
N MET A 278 2.42 -18.80 8.54
CA MET A 278 1.43 -18.04 9.29
C MET A 278 0.30 -17.47 8.41
N GLN A 279 0.59 -17.08 7.16
CA GLN A 279 -0.42 -16.68 6.18
C GLN A 279 -1.32 -17.86 5.82
N ARG A 280 -0.72 -19.01 5.52
CA ARG A 280 -1.44 -20.25 5.20
C ARG A 280 -2.24 -20.78 6.40
N ALA A 281 -1.86 -20.47 7.64
CA ALA A 281 -2.68 -20.77 8.82
C ALA A 281 -3.82 -19.75 9.07
N GLY A 282 -3.89 -18.66 8.30
CA GLY A 282 -4.86 -17.59 8.49
C GLY A 282 -4.61 -16.72 9.74
N PHE A 283 -3.40 -16.77 10.30
CA PHE A 283 -3.03 -16.03 11.52
C PHE A 283 -2.42 -14.66 11.22
N ILE A 284 -1.96 -14.45 9.99
CA ILE A 284 -1.63 -13.14 9.43
C ILE A 284 -2.24 -13.05 8.04
N ILE A 285 -2.60 -11.84 7.59
CA ILE A 285 -3.32 -11.63 6.32
C ILE A 285 -2.50 -10.70 5.41
N PRO A 286 -2.41 -10.95 4.09
CA PRO A 286 -1.81 -10.00 3.16
C PRO A 286 -2.48 -8.62 3.17
N TYR A 287 -1.70 -7.56 2.99
CA TYR A 287 -2.16 -6.16 2.96
C TYR A 287 -1.18 -5.26 2.21
N LYS A 288 -1.62 -4.05 1.82
CA LYS A 288 -0.75 -3.06 1.18
C LYS A 288 0.13 -2.34 2.20
N ILE A 289 1.40 -2.20 1.89
CA ILE A 289 2.31 -1.25 2.54
C ILE A 289 2.54 -0.12 1.54
N GLU A 290 2.26 1.10 1.94
CA GLU A 290 2.39 2.26 1.07
C GLU A 290 3.34 3.29 1.67
N VAL A 291 4.22 3.80 0.82
CA VAL A 291 5.25 4.78 1.17
C VAL A 291 5.11 5.96 0.23
N ILE A 292 4.78 7.12 0.78
CA ILE A 292 4.55 8.35 0.03
C ILE A 292 5.65 9.34 0.39
N HIS A 293 6.33 9.88 -0.63
CA HIS A 293 7.39 10.85 -0.44
C HIS A 293 7.34 11.94 -1.49
N GLU A 294 7.48 13.17 -1.02
CA GLU A 294 7.61 14.37 -1.82
C GLU A 294 9.04 14.89 -1.75
N VAL A 295 9.63 15.21 -2.90
CA VAL A 295 10.96 15.78 -2.99
C VAL A 295 10.93 17.00 -3.92
N SER A 296 11.19 18.18 -3.38
CA SER A 296 11.45 19.41 -4.14
C SER A 296 12.90 19.84 -3.86
N ARG A 297 13.74 20.00 -4.90
CA ARG A 297 15.19 20.23 -4.76
C ARG A 297 15.68 21.51 -5.42
#